data_AF-A0A2L1C9D2-F1
#
_entry.id   AF-A0A2L1C9D2-F1
#
_cell.length_a   1.000
_cell.length_b   1.000
_cell.length_c   1.000
_cell.angle_alpha   90.00
_cell.angle_beta   90.00
_cell.angle_gamma   90.00
#
_symmetry.space_group_name_H-M   'P 1'
#
loop_
_entity.id
_entity.type
_entity.pdbx_description
1 polymer ?
#
loop_
_entity_poly.entity_id
_entity_poly.type
_entity_poly.pdbx_seq_one_letter_code
_entity_poly.pdbx_strand_id
1 'polypeptide(L)'
;MDFEIVEYDTPIELYNDLNNGKIDATISEMDNFKVSSYMNQLDLIDTLEILYSGIAVNKDNKELLHEMDRILLELETEGYIEELKQEWSN
;
A
#
# COMPACT_ATOMS: atom_id res chain seq x y z
N MET A 1 -26.01 -1.05 -14.35
CA MET A 1 -25.64 -0.55 -13.02
C MET A 1 -24.63 0.52 -13.32
N ASP A 2 -25.02 1.76 -13.07
CA ASP A 2 -24.19 2.91 -13.41
C ASP A 2 -23.37 3.25 -12.17
N PHE A 3 -22.09 3.54 -12.36
CA PHE A 3 -21.20 3.95 -11.29
C PHE A 3 -20.41 5.17 -11.75
N GLU A 4 -20.05 6.01 -10.79
CA GLU A 4 -19.18 7.17 -10.97
C GLU A 4 -17.86 6.87 -10.26
N ILE A 5 -16.74 7.15 -10.95
CA ILE A 5 -15.40 7.03 -10.36
C ILE A 5 -14.99 8.41 -9.86
N VAL A 6 -14.62 8.49 -8.58
CA VAL A 6 -14.04 9.68 -7.97
C VAL A 6 -12.60 9.36 -7.58
N GLU A 7 -11.67 10.20 -8.02
CA GLU A 7 -10.25 10.09 -7.70
C GLU A 7 -9.88 11.06 -6.56
N TYR A 8 -8.95 10.66 -5.71
CA TYR A 8 -8.49 11.44 -4.56
C TYR A 8 -6.97 11.46 -4.51
N ASP A 9 -6.40 12.59 -4.08
CA ASP A 9 -4.96 12.74 -3.95
C ASP A 9 -4.42 12.12 -2.65
N THR A 10 -5.27 12.02 -1.62
CA THR A 10 -4.88 11.48 -0.31
C THR A 10 -5.90 10.49 0.25
N PRO A 11 -5.46 9.46 1.00
CA PRO A 11 -6.38 8.55 1.69
C PRO A 11 -7.34 9.28 2.66
N ILE A 12 -6.90 10.39 3.27
CA ILE A 12 -7.70 11.15 4.25
C ILE A 12 -8.97 11.72 3.61
N GLU A 13 -8.87 12.32 2.42
CA GLU A 13 -10.02 12.88 1.71
C GLU A 13 -11.02 11.79 1.32
N LEU A 14 -10.50 10.69 0.78
CA LEU A 14 -11.26 9.50 0.42
C LEU A 14 -12.05 8.95 1.61
N TYR A 15 -11.41 8.81 2.77
CA TYR A 15 -12.08 8.29 3.98
C TYR A 15 -13.10 9.26 4.56
N ASN A 16 -12.85 10.58 4.50
CA ASN A 16 -13.84 11.57 4.92
C ASN A 16 -15.09 11.53 4.05
N ASP A 17 -14.93 11.41 2.73
CA ASP A 17 -16.07 11.40 1.82
C ASP A 17 -16.84 10.07 1.87
N LEU A 18 -16.15 8.95 2.13
CA LEU A 18 -16.77 7.67 2.44
C LEU A 18 -17.60 7.74 3.74
N ASN A 19 -17.02 8.25 4.84
CA ASN A 19 -17.70 8.36 6.13
C ASN A 19 -18.90 9.31 6.10
N ASN A 20 -18.85 10.36 5.27
CA ASN A 20 -19.95 11.31 5.10
C ASN A 20 -21.00 10.86 4.05
N GLY A 21 -20.84 9.68 3.45
CA GLY A 21 -21.78 9.11 2.48
C GLY A 21 -21.81 9.82 1.13
N LYS A 22 -20.72 10.50 0.75
CA LYS A 22 -20.57 11.08 -0.59
C LYS A 22 -20.14 10.05 -1.63
N ILE A 23 -19.44 9.00 -1.20
CA ILE A 23 -19.15 7.81 -2.00
C ILE A 23 -19.63 6.57 -1.26
N ASP A 24 -20.05 5.55 -2.00
CA ASP A 24 -20.61 4.32 -1.43
C ASP A 24 -19.55 3.27 -1.07
N ALA A 25 -18.39 3.31 -1.74
CA ALA A 25 -17.30 2.35 -1.57
C ALA A 25 -15.97 2.94 -2.02
N THR A 26 -14.87 2.29 -1.62
CA THR A 26 -13.52 2.61 -2.07
C THR A 26 -12.73 1.37 -2.44
N ILE A 27 -11.81 1.50 -3.40
CA ILE A 27 -10.78 0.52 -3.73
C ILE A 27 -9.44 1.19 -3.43
N SER A 28 -8.63 0.55 -2.59
CA SER A 28 -7.33 1.08 -2.18
C SER A 28 -6.39 -0.08 -1.79
N GLU A 29 -5.10 0.22 -1.65
CA GLU A 29 -4.13 -0.71 -1.09
C GLU A 29 -4.47 -1.09 0.36
N MET A 30 -4.16 -2.33 0.75
CA MET A 30 -4.46 -2.89 2.07
C MET A 30 -3.85 -2.07 3.22
N ASP A 31 -2.69 -1.46 3.02
CA ASP A 31 -2.05 -0.67 4.08
C ASP A 31 -2.83 0.61 4.41
N ASN A 32 -3.50 1.22 3.43
CA ASN A 32 -4.43 2.32 3.71
C ASN A 32 -5.63 1.82 4.55
N PHE A 33 -6.11 0.59 4.30
CA PHE A 33 -7.16 -0.01 5.13
C PHE A 33 -6.70 -0.28 6.57
N LYS A 34 -5.43 -0.65 6.80
CA LYS A 34 -4.89 -0.80 8.17
C LYS A 34 -4.86 0.55 8.89
N VAL A 35 -4.52 1.64 8.21
CA VAL A 35 -4.66 2.99 8.78
C VAL A 35 -6.13 3.33 9.06
N SER A 36 -7.06 2.84 8.24
CA SER A 36 -8.50 2.98 8.46
C SER A 36 -9.05 2.09 9.59
N SER A 37 -8.31 1.08 10.07
CA SER A 37 -8.72 0.27 11.23
C SER A 37 -8.80 1.09 12.52
N TYR A 38 -8.09 2.23 12.59
CA TYR A 38 -8.26 3.25 13.62
C TYR A 38 -9.64 3.94 13.59
N MET A 39 -10.41 3.78 12.50
CA MET A 39 -11.73 4.40 12.34
C MET A 39 -12.91 3.47 12.67
N ASN A 40 -12.73 2.15 12.84
CA ASN A 40 -13.82 1.17 13.12
C ASN A 40 -15.08 1.34 12.22
N GLN A 41 -14.92 1.84 11.00
CA GLN A 41 -16.03 2.31 10.16
C GLN A 41 -16.17 1.57 8.83
N LEU A 42 -15.21 0.72 8.46
CA LEU A 42 -15.16 0.08 7.16
C LEU A 42 -15.08 -1.44 7.30
N ASP A 43 -15.95 -2.13 6.57
CA ASP A 43 -15.88 -3.57 6.38
C ASP A 43 -15.17 -3.86 5.05
N LEU A 44 -14.12 -4.70 5.10
CA LEU A 44 -13.47 -5.20 3.91
C LEU A 44 -14.39 -6.23 3.23
N ILE A 45 -14.79 -5.94 1.98
CA ILE A 45 -15.65 -6.84 1.21
C ILE A 45 -14.83 -7.94 0.53
N ASP A 46 -13.74 -7.58 -0.17
CA ASP A 46 -12.90 -8.54 -0.89
C ASP A 46 -11.49 -7.97 -1.17
N THR A 47 -10.55 -8.85 -1.50
CA THR A 47 -9.21 -8.49 -2.01
C THR A 47 -9.13 -8.78 -3.51
N LEU A 48 -8.80 -7.77 -4.32
CA LEU A 48 -8.82 -7.89 -5.78
C LEU A 48 -7.51 -8.44 -6.35
N GLU A 49 -6.35 -8.01 -5.83
CA GLU A 49 -5.04 -8.37 -6.37
C GLU A 49 -3.92 -8.25 -5.32
N ILE A 50 -2.81 -8.94 -5.55
CA ILE A 50 -1.55 -8.78 -4.81
C ILE A 50 -0.68 -7.78 -5.55
N LEU A 51 -0.39 -6.65 -4.92
CA LEU A 51 0.56 -5.67 -5.43
C LEU A 51 1.96 -5.98 -4.90
N TYR A 52 2.93 -6.01 -5.81
CA TYR A 52 4.35 -6.14 -5.47
C TYR A 52 5.02 -4.77 -5.50
N SER A 53 5.63 -4.38 -4.38
CA SER A 53 6.45 -3.17 -4.28
C SER A 53 7.91 -3.48 -4.61
N GLY A 54 8.59 -2.55 -5.28
CA GLY A 54 10.00 -2.70 -5.66
C GLY A 54 10.72 -1.36 -5.75
N ILE A 55 12.05 -1.41 -5.69
CA ILE A 55 12.92 -0.24 -5.86
C ILE A 55 13.23 -0.08 -7.35
N ALA A 56 12.78 1.02 -7.94
CA ALA A 56 13.05 1.33 -9.34
C ALA A 56 14.39 2.08 -9.49
N VAL A 57 15.21 1.66 -10.44
CA VAL A 57 16.48 2.31 -10.81
C VAL A 57 16.48 2.67 -12.30
N ASN A 58 17.36 3.60 -12.71
CA ASN A 58 17.52 3.92 -14.13
C ASN A 58 17.89 2.65 -14.92
N LYS A 59 17.20 2.42 -16.05
CA LYS A 59 17.34 1.20 -16.87
C LYS A 59 18.79 0.91 -17.30
N ASP A 60 19.60 1.95 -17.49
CA ASP A 60 20.98 1.83 -17.96
C ASP A 60 21.98 1.69 -16.80
N ASN A 61 21.58 1.94 -15.56
CA ASN A 61 22.43 1.80 -14.38
C ASN A 61 22.39 0.36 -13.82
N LYS A 62 23.04 -0.56 -14.55
CA LYS A 62 23.09 -1.99 -14.18
C LYS A 62 23.87 -2.25 -12.91
N GLU A 63 24.88 -1.43 -12.61
CA GLU A 63 25.67 -1.54 -11.38
C GLU A 63 24.81 -1.30 -10.16
N LEU A 64 24.04 -0.20 -10.14
CA LEU A 64 23.14 0.08 -9.02
C LEU A 64 22.04 -0.99 -8.89
N LEU A 65 21.48 -1.47 -10.01
CA LEU A 65 20.50 -2.55 -9.96
C LEU A 65 21.04 -3.78 -9.23
N HIS A 66 22.22 -4.26 -9.63
CA HIS A 66 22.80 -5.47 -9.05
C HIS A 66 23.20 -5.28 -7.57
N GLU A 67 23.74 -4.11 -7.21
CA GLU A 67 24.06 -3.83 -5.81
C GLU A 67 22.80 -3.72 -4.94
N MET A 68 21.72 -3.12 -5.45
CA MET A 68 20.43 -3.09 -4.74
C MET A 68 19.83 -4.48 -4.57
N ASP A 69 19.85 -5.31 -5.61
CA ASP A 69 19.37 -6.70 -5.52
C ASP A 69 20.18 -7.49 -4.47
N ARG A 70 21.51 -7.32 -4.44
CA ARG A 70 22.39 -7.96 -3.45
C ARG A 70 22.05 -7.51 -2.02
N ILE A 71 21.93 -6.20 -1.81
CA ILE A 71 21.64 -5.62 -0.49
C ILE A 71 20.25 -6.05 0.00
N LEU A 72 19.23 -6.03 -0.86
CA LEU A 72 17.89 -6.46 -0.49
C LEU A 72 17.85 -7.94 -0.07
N LEU A 73 18.59 -8.81 -0.78
CA LEU A 73 18.70 -10.22 -0.43
C LEU A 73 19.45 -10.44 0.91
N GLU A 74 20.49 -9.65 1.17
CA GLU A 74 21.22 -9.66 2.44
C GLU A 74 20.29 -9.27 3.60
N LEU A 75 19.58 -8.14 3.47
CA LEU A 75 18.61 -7.66 4.47
C LEU A 75 17.47 -8.66 4.70
N GLU A 76 16.98 -9.34 3.66
CA GLU A 76 15.96 -10.38 3.79
C GLU A 76 16.50 -11.60 4.52
N THR A 77 17.69 -12.07 4.14
CA THR A 77 18.32 -13.27 4.73
C THR A 77 18.67 -13.06 6.20
N GLU A 78 19.08 -11.84 6.56
CA GLU A 78 19.41 -11.46 7.93
C GLU A 78 18.18 -11.14 8.80
N GLY A 79 16.98 -11.09 8.19
CA GLY A 79 15.71 -10.87 8.90
C GLY A 79 15.36 -9.40 9.11
N TYR A 80 16.20 -8.46 8.70
CA TYR A 80 15.97 -7.01 8.87
C TYR A 80 14.68 -6.53 8.19
N ILE A 81 14.32 -7.09 7.03
CA ILE A 81 13.05 -6.75 6.37
C ILE A 81 11.85 -7.11 7.23
N GLU A 82 11.91 -8.23 7.96
CA GLU A 82 10.83 -8.66 8.85
C GLU A 82 10.77 -7.79 10.11
N GLU A 83 11.92 -7.42 10.67
CA GLU A 83 12.00 -6.48 11.80
C GLU A 83 11.37 -5.12 11.43
N LEU A 84 11.69 -4.58 10.25
CA LEU A 84 11.07 -3.35 9.75
C LEU A 84 9.56 -3.49 9.57
N LYS A 85 9.07 -4.61 9.03
CA LYS A 85 7.62 -4.84 8.93
C LYS A 85 6.97 -4.81 10.30
N GLN A 86 7.58 -5.43 11.31
CA GLN A 86 7.01 -5.46 12.66
C GLN A 86 7.04 -4.08 13.34
N GLU A 87 8.08 -3.28 13.11
CA GLU A 87 8.19 -1.94 13.68
C GLU A 87 7.16 -0.96 13.06
N TRP A 88 6.96 -1.03 11.74
CA TRP A 88 6.20 -0.03 10.99
C TRP A 88 4.81 -0.46 10.53
N SER A 89 4.42 -1.75 10.70
CA SER A 89 3.08 -2.25 10.33
C SER A 89 2.09 -2.34 11.50
N ASN A 90 2.41 -1.77 12.66
CA ASN A 90 1.50 -1.63 13.81
C ASN A 90 0.73 -0.30 13.76
#